data_AF-A0A8D7ZYM2-F1
#
_entry.id   AF-A0A8D7ZYM2-F1
#
_cell.length_a   1.000
_cell.length_b   1.000
_cell.length_c   1.000
_cell.angle_alpha   90.00
_cell.angle_beta   90.00
_cell.angle_gamma   90.00
#
_symmetry.space_group_name_H-M   'P 1'
#
loop_
_entity.id
_entity.type
_entity.pdbx_description
1 polymer ?
#
loop_
_entity_poly.entity_id
_entity_poly.type
_entity_poly.pdbx_seq_one_letter_code
_entity_poly.pdbx_strand_id
1 'polypeptide(L)'
;SSLYWLSGLVMVLAGTLAGATRIITRAPFTVQRTLDIVQRFRVSTLFIPPTQAWAIVNDSAATADSFRSLRLAFAGGSVVSAGLKRAFEARFPGKILEIAYGFSEVGYAVTFT
;
A
#
# COMPACT_ATOMS: atom_id res chain seq x y z
N SER A 1 -3.30 -14.50 10.28
CA SER A 1 -2.31 -13.44 10.58
C SER A 1 -1.86 -12.78 9.28
N SER A 2 -1.51 -11.48 9.26
CA SER A 2 -0.97 -10.84 8.04
C SER A 2 0.39 -11.42 7.61
N LEU A 3 1.12 -12.06 8.53
CA LEU A 3 2.40 -12.72 8.27
C LEU A 3 2.29 -14.02 7.48
N TYR A 4 1.07 -14.55 7.31
CA TYR A 4 0.84 -15.70 6.44
C TYR A 4 1.12 -15.36 4.97
N TRP A 5 0.92 -14.10 4.58
CA TRP A 5 1.15 -13.63 3.23
C TRP A 5 2.60 -13.16 3.06
N LEU A 6 3.20 -13.51 1.91
CA LEU A 6 4.58 -13.12 1.59
C LEU A 6 4.79 -11.60 1.72
N SER A 7 3.86 -10.79 1.23
CA SER A 7 3.93 -9.33 1.34
C SER A 7 4.00 -8.85 2.80
N GLY A 8 3.24 -9.49 3.68
CA GLY A 8 3.24 -9.20 5.11
C GLY A 8 4.54 -9.60 5.79
N LEU A 9 5.12 -10.73 5.40
CA LEU A 9 6.43 -11.19 5.88
C LEU A 9 7.56 -10.28 5.41
N VAL A 10 7.61 -9.97 4.11
CA VAL A 10 8.65 -9.09 3.54
C VAL A 10 8.60 -7.71 4.15
N MET A 11 7.40 -7.13 4.34
CA MET A 11 7.27 -5.82 4.98
C MET A 11 7.80 -5.83 6.44
N VAL A 12 7.69 -6.94 7.16
CA VAL A 12 8.34 -7.06 8.48
C VAL A 12 9.84 -7.06 8.35
N LEU A 13 10.38 -7.94 7.50
CA LEU A 13 11.82 -8.14 7.41
C LEU A 13 12.49 -6.85 6.91
N ALA A 14 12.01 -6.30 5.79
CA ALA A 14 12.52 -5.06 5.23
C ALA A 14 12.34 -3.88 6.20
N GLY A 15 11.17 -3.75 6.84
CA GLY A 15 10.92 -2.71 7.83
C GLY A 15 11.85 -2.82 9.04
N THR A 16 12.06 -4.03 9.56
CA THR A 16 12.95 -4.27 10.71
C THR A 16 14.40 -3.94 10.37
N LEU A 17 14.88 -4.40 9.21
CA LEU A 17 16.23 -4.09 8.73
C LEU A 17 16.44 -2.58 8.52
N ALA A 18 15.40 -1.86 8.09
CA ALA A 18 15.44 -0.41 7.91
C ALA A 18 15.19 0.39 9.21
N GLY A 19 14.98 -0.27 10.36
CA GLY A 19 14.63 0.42 11.61
C GLY A 19 13.27 1.12 11.59
N ALA A 20 12.36 0.69 10.69
CA ALA A 20 11.05 1.30 10.50
C ALA A 20 10.08 0.92 11.62
N THR A 21 9.20 1.86 11.97
CA THR A 21 8.05 1.57 12.85
C THR A 21 6.94 0.89 12.06
N ARG A 22 6.58 -0.34 12.43
CA ARG A 22 5.51 -1.09 11.76
C ARG A 22 4.15 -0.79 12.41
N ILE A 23 3.25 -0.20 11.64
CA ILE A 23 1.86 0.03 12.06
C ILE A 23 0.99 -1.12 11.58
N ILE A 24 0.28 -1.78 12.51
CA ILE A 24 -0.59 -2.93 12.22
C ILE A 24 -1.96 -2.74 12.88
N THR A 25 -3.00 -3.25 12.24
CA THR A 25 -4.35 -3.32 12.81
C THR A 25 -4.92 -4.73 12.62
N ARG A 26 -5.76 -5.15 13.57
CA ARG A 26 -6.54 -6.39 13.49
C ARG A 26 -7.93 -6.16 12.90
N ALA A 27 -8.34 -4.89 12.80
CA ALA A 27 -9.63 -4.54 12.23
C ALA A 27 -9.63 -4.81 10.71
N PRO A 28 -10.79 -5.18 10.12
CA PRO A 28 -10.92 -5.32 8.69
C PRO A 28 -10.57 -4.03 7.93
N PHE A 29 -10.31 -4.15 6.64
CA PHE A 29 -10.10 -2.98 5.79
C PHE A 29 -11.38 -2.13 5.68
N THR A 30 -11.21 -0.82 5.81
CA THR A 30 -12.15 0.22 5.36
C THR A 30 -11.32 1.41 4.91
N VAL A 31 -11.80 2.20 3.95
CA VAL A 31 -11.05 3.37 3.48
C VAL A 31 -10.82 4.36 4.63
N GLN A 32 -11.86 4.71 5.38
CA GLN A 32 -11.82 5.68 6.47
C GLN A 32 -10.78 5.33 7.54
N ARG A 33 -10.72 4.05 7.95
CA ARG A 33 -9.69 3.57 8.90
C ARG A 33 -8.28 3.61 8.31
N THR A 34 -8.13 3.33 7.02
CA THR A 34 -6.84 3.40 6.35
C THR A 34 -6.35 4.85 6.34
N LEU A 35 -7.24 5.80 6.02
CA LEU A 35 -6.94 7.22 6.06
C LEU A 35 -6.56 7.69 7.46
N ASP A 36 -7.35 7.33 8.48
CA ASP A 36 -7.06 7.64 9.89
C ASP A 36 -5.67 7.13 10.30
N ILE A 37 -5.36 5.87 10.02
CA ILE A 37 -4.06 5.28 10.34
C ILE A 37 -2.92 6.03 9.63
N VAL A 38 -3.08 6.30 8.32
CA VAL A 38 -2.05 7.00 7.54
C VAL A 38 -1.80 8.40 8.09
N GLN A 39 -2.85 9.16 8.37
CA GLN A 39 -2.74 10.53 8.84
C GLN A 39 -2.23 10.60 10.28
N ARG A 40 -2.79 9.78 11.17
CA ARG A 40 -2.44 9.75 12.60
C ARG A 40 -1.00 9.33 12.84
N PHE A 41 -0.54 8.28 12.16
CA PHE A 41 0.81 7.74 12.34
C PHE A 41 1.80 8.25 11.29
N ARG A 42 1.35 9.16 10.40
CA ARG A 42 2.16 9.74 9.31
C ARG A 42 2.88 8.66 8.50
N VAL A 43 2.14 7.63 8.09
CA VAL A 43 2.69 6.46 7.38
C VAL A 43 3.46 6.92 6.14
N SER A 44 4.71 6.45 6.01
CA SER A 44 5.59 6.79 4.89
C SER A 44 5.59 5.76 3.77
N THR A 45 5.29 4.50 4.10
CA THR A 45 5.29 3.39 3.15
C THR A 45 4.07 2.52 3.36
N LEU A 46 3.38 2.15 2.29
CA LEU A 46 2.14 1.38 2.35
C LEU A 46 2.10 0.34 1.23
N PHE A 47 1.73 -0.90 1.56
CA PHE A 47 1.45 -1.95 0.59
C PHE A 47 -0.05 -2.21 0.57
N ILE A 48 -0.69 -2.14 -0.60
CA ILE A 48 -2.14 -2.23 -0.78
C ILE A 48 -2.48 -3.17 -1.94
N PRO A 49 -3.29 -4.22 -1.73
CA PRO A 49 -3.82 -5.02 -2.83
C PRO A 49 -4.65 -4.17 -3.80
N PRO A 50 -4.68 -4.51 -5.11
CA PRO A 50 -5.38 -3.70 -6.12
C PRO A 50 -6.84 -3.39 -5.83
N THR A 51 -7.57 -4.33 -5.22
CA THR A 51 -8.97 -4.14 -4.83
C THR A 51 -9.15 -3.05 -3.79
N GLN A 52 -8.26 -2.99 -2.79
CA GLN A 52 -8.27 -1.95 -1.75
C GLN A 52 -7.80 -0.60 -2.29
N ALA A 53 -6.83 -0.61 -3.20
CA ALA A 53 -6.37 0.60 -3.87
C ALA A 53 -7.50 1.24 -4.70
N TRP A 54 -8.28 0.43 -5.45
CA TRP A 54 -9.48 0.92 -6.14
C TRP A 54 -10.52 1.48 -5.17
N ALA A 55 -10.77 0.82 -4.04
CA ALA A 55 -11.68 1.34 -3.03
C ALA A 55 -11.25 2.71 -2.51
N ILE A 56 -9.95 2.89 -2.24
CA ILE A 56 -9.39 4.19 -1.80
C ILE A 56 -9.56 5.26 -2.87
N VAL A 57 -9.20 4.96 -4.13
CA VAL A 57 -9.26 5.93 -5.24
C VAL A 57 -10.69 6.42 -5.49
N ASN A 58 -11.68 5.54 -5.31
CA ASN A 58 -13.09 5.83 -5.59
C ASN A 58 -13.88 6.36 -4.38
N ASP A 59 -13.30 6.42 -3.19
CA ASP A 59 -13.99 6.91 -1.99
C ASP A 59 -13.84 8.43 -1.83
N SER A 60 -14.96 9.11 -1.59
CA SER A 60 -15.01 10.57 -1.45
C SER A 60 -14.21 11.09 -0.26
N ALA A 61 -14.00 10.28 0.79
CA ALA A 61 -13.24 10.66 1.97
C ALA A 61 -11.73 10.72 1.71
N ALA A 62 -11.22 10.02 0.69
CA ALA A 62 -9.82 10.04 0.33
C ALA A 62 -9.51 11.28 -0.52
N THR A 63 -8.98 12.33 0.08
CA THR A 63 -8.63 13.60 -0.59
C THR A 63 -7.18 13.60 -1.07
N ALA A 64 -6.79 14.60 -1.86
CA ALA A 64 -5.40 14.74 -2.32
C ALA A 64 -4.38 14.76 -1.17
N ASP A 65 -4.77 15.29 0.00
CA ASP A 65 -3.91 15.38 1.19
C ASP A 65 -3.95 14.13 2.09
N SER A 66 -4.88 13.19 1.84
CA SER A 66 -5.04 11.97 2.65
C SER A 66 -3.75 11.17 2.79
N PHE A 67 -2.89 11.18 1.76
CA PHE A 67 -1.62 10.46 1.73
C PHE A 67 -0.40 11.39 1.75
N ARG A 68 -0.52 12.61 2.30
CA ARG A 68 0.58 13.60 2.27
C ARG A 68 1.91 13.06 2.82
N SER A 69 1.88 12.27 3.90
CA SER A 69 3.07 11.65 4.51
C SER A 69 3.66 10.49 3.71
N LEU A 70 2.88 9.90 2.79
CA LEU A 70 3.27 8.73 2.04
C LEU A 70 4.37 9.11 1.05
N ARG A 71 5.50 8.40 1.11
CA ARG A 71 6.62 8.53 0.18
C ARG A 71 6.60 7.43 -0.87
N LEU A 72 6.09 6.26 -0.49
CA LEU A 72 6.11 5.07 -1.33
C LEU A 72 4.83 4.26 -1.14
N ALA A 73 4.10 4.03 -2.22
CA ALA A 73 2.95 3.14 -2.24
C ALA A 73 3.26 1.94 -3.13
N PHE A 74 2.98 0.74 -2.66
CA PHE A 74 3.09 -0.49 -3.43
C PHE A 74 1.73 -1.12 -3.66
N ALA A 75 1.50 -1.64 -4.86
CA ALA A 75 0.40 -2.55 -5.17
C ALA A 75 0.92 -3.83 -5.81
N GLY A 76 0.30 -4.97 -5.48
CA GLY A 76 0.71 -6.28 -5.99
C GLY A 76 -0.11 -7.42 -5.39
N GLY A 77 0.29 -8.65 -5.70
CA GLY A 77 -0.40 -9.88 -5.25
C GLY A 77 -1.62 -10.27 -6.09
N SER A 78 -2.03 -9.42 -7.03
CA SER A 78 -2.99 -9.73 -8.09
C SER A 78 -2.74 -8.79 -9.28
N VAL A 79 -3.55 -8.91 -10.34
CA VAL A 79 -3.47 -8.01 -11.50
C VAL A 79 -3.65 -6.55 -11.07
N VAL A 80 -2.68 -5.70 -11.41
CA VAL A 80 -2.75 -4.24 -11.24
C VAL A 80 -2.97 -3.62 -12.60
N SER A 81 -4.18 -3.11 -12.86
CA SER A 81 -4.47 -2.46 -14.14
C SER A 81 -3.71 -1.14 -14.28
N ALA A 82 -3.31 -0.79 -15.51
CA ALA A 82 -2.76 0.54 -15.79
C ALA A 82 -3.75 1.67 -15.43
N GLY A 83 -5.05 1.40 -15.52
CA GLY A 83 -6.11 2.31 -15.08
C GLY A 83 -6.02 2.63 -13.59
N LEU A 84 -5.75 1.63 -12.75
CA LEU A 84 -5.58 1.81 -11.31
C LEU A 84 -4.39 2.71 -10.99
N LYS A 85 -3.21 2.43 -11.58
CA LYS A 85 -2.01 3.27 -11.37
C LYS A 85 -2.29 4.72 -11.75
N ARG A 86 -2.80 4.96 -12.97
CA ARG A 86 -3.16 6.32 -13.43
C ARG A 86 -4.18 7.00 -12.53
N ALA A 87 -5.23 6.29 -12.12
CA ALA A 87 -6.26 6.86 -11.27
C ALA A 87 -5.74 7.21 -9.87
N PHE A 88 -4.86 6.37 -9.30
CA PHE A 88 -4.21 6.64 -8.02
C PHE A 88 -3.32 7.89 -8.09
N GLU A 89 -2.44 7.97 -9.08
CA GLU A 89 -1.49 9.08 -9.24
C GLU A 89 -2.21 10.40 -9.58
N ALA A 90 -3.29 10.34 -10.36
CA ALA A 90 -4.15 11.50 -10.63
C ALA A 90 -4.90 11.96 -9.37
N ARG A 91 -5.36 11.02 -8.53
CA ARG A 91 -6.10 11.32 -7.30
C ARG A 91 -5.21 11.89 -6.20
N PHE A 92 -3.95 11.46 -6.13
CA PHE A 92 -2.98 11.86 -5.11
C PHE A 92 -1.71 12.44 -5.76
N PRO A 93 -1.73 13.73 -6.16
CA PRO A 93 -0.61 14.36 -6.87
C PRO A 93 0.72 14.23 -6.11
N GLY A 94 1.77 13.89 -6.86
CA GLY A 94 3.12 13.69 -6.31
C GLY A 94 3.32 12.36 -5.56
N LYS A 95 2.36 11.44 -5.63
CA LYS A 95 2.49 10.06 -5.15
C LYS A 95 2.60 9.12 -6.35
N ILE A 96 3.48 8.13 -6.25
CA ILE A 96 3.66 7.07 -7.26
C ILE A 96 3.14 5.77 -6.66
N LEU A 97 2.41 4.99 -7.48
CA LEU A 97 2.01 3.64 -7.12
C LEU A 97 2.95 2.64 -7.83
N GLU A 98 3.93 2.15 -7.08
CA GLU A 98 4.86 1.12 -7.53
C GLU A 98 4.14 -0.22 -7.64
N ILE A 99 4.25 -0.86 -8.80
CA ILE A 99 3.63 -2.16 -9.04
C ILE A 99 4.66 -3.25 -8.77
N ALA A 100 4.41 -4.07 -7.75
CA ALA A 100 5.24 -5.21 -7.41
C ALA A 100 4.63 -6.50 -7.96
N TYR A 101 5.34 -7.15 -8.88
CA TYR A 101 4.97 -8.50 -9.35
C TYR A 101 5.88 -9.55 -8.70
N GLY A 102 5.28 -10.58 -8.09
CA GLY A 102 5.99 -11.64 -7.41
C GLY A 102 5.04 -12.71 -6.88
N PHE A 103 5.62 -13.80 -6.37
CA PHE A 103 4.91 -14.95 -5.82
C PHE A 103 5.76 -15.63 -4.74
N SER A 104 5.14 -16.48 -3.92
CA SER A 104 5.75 -17.13 -2.75
C SER A 104 7.05 -17.87 -3.06
N GLU A 105 7.11 -18.51 -4.22
CA GLU A 105 8.15 -19.45 -4.64
C GLU A 105 9.47 -18.76 -5.00
N VAL A 106 9.45 -17.43 -5.21
CA VAL A 106 10.63 -16.60 -5.51
C VAL A 106 10.97 -15.61 -4.39
N GLY A 107 10.27 -15.67 -3.26
CA GLY A 107 10.64 -14.99 -2.01
C GLY A 107 10.36 -13.48 -1.93
N TYR A 108 10.20 -12.75 -3.03
CA TYR A 108 9.73 -11.35 -2.97
C TYR A 108 9.04 -10.88 -4.25
N ALA A 109 9.77 -10.22 -5.13
CA ALA A 109 9.27 -9.63 -6.35
C ALA A 109 10.26 -9.93 -7.48
N VAL A 110 9.70 -10.28 -8.63
CA VAL A 110 10.40 -10.49 -9.88
C VAL A 110 10.65 -9.15 -10.58
N THR A 111 9.72 -8.19 -10.46
CA THR A 111 9.84 -6.87 -11.12
C THR A 111 9.04 -5.79 -10.37
N PHE A 112 9.53 -4.54 -10.47
CA PHE A 112 8.85 -3.31 -10.04
C PHE A 112 8.71 -2.32 -11.21
N THR A 113 7.64 -1.51 -11.23
CA THR A 113 7.39 -0.47 -12.25
C THR A 113 6.57 0.71 -11.75
#